data_AF-A0A1Q8LFM2-F1
#
_entry.id   AF-A0A1Q8LFM2-F1
#
_cell.length_a   1.000
_cell.length_b   1.000
_cell.length_c   1.000
_cell.angle_alpha   90.00
_cell.angle_beta   90.00
_cell.angle_gamma   90.00
#
_symmetry.space_group_name_H-M   'P 1'
#
loop_
_entity.id
_entity.type
_entity.pdbx_description
1 polymer ?
#
loop_
_entity_poly.entity_id
_entity_poly.type
_entity_poly.pdbx_seq_one_letter_code
_entity_poly.pdbx_strand_id
1 'polypeptide(L)'
;MATYEVARETVRSAVSALANEGLVTPLSGVGTVVRDLGTVDMHSQPGDAHPAWGSTTGDDSKIETVEASYDVANHEVAQRLGIGRGDRVVHRVRRYYKGRHIVLLHDQWLPGEVGARIHSETGYDPADKDAHERTDLYSFMREAGYQPAQTTERVSTRMPDPDERDVMSIPPGVPVLITLRTTRDASQIELETSTFVATGDRAEQTYTVAM
;
A
#
# COMPACT_ATOMS: atom_id res chain seq x y z
N MET A 1 9.19 6.13 -39.94
CA MET A 1 10.40 6.44 -40.74
C MET A 1 10.04 7.27 -41.95
N ALA A 2 9.20 6.77 -42.87
CA ALA A 2 8.77 7.51 -44.06
C ALA A 2 8.03 8.83 -43.74
N THR A 3 7.26 8.88 -42.66
CA THR A 3 6.49 10.08 -42.27
C THR A 3 7.35 11.22 -41.70
N TYR A 4 8.48 10.90 -41.07
CA TYR A 4 9.33 11.88 -40.37
C TYR A 4 10.74 11.98 -40.96
N GLU A 5 11.03 11.24 -42.03
CA GLU A 5 12.32 11.20 -42.74
C GLU A 5 13.56 11.01 -41.85
N VAL A 6 13.42 10.26 -40.75
CA VAL A 6 14.51 9.95 -39.80
C VAL A 6 14.95 8.48 -39.83
N ALA A 7 16.18 8.24 -39.35
CA ALA A 7 16.80 6.91 -39.30
C ALA A 7 16.17 5.95 -38.28
N ARG A 8 16.45 4.64 -38.48
CA ARG A 8 16.15 3.46 -37.63
C ARG A 8 16.18 3.80 -36.16
N GLU A 9 17.40 4.11 -35.81
CA GLU A 9 17.87 4.22 -34.45
C GLU A 9 17.32 5.49 -33.79
N THR A 10 17.06 6.56 -34.55
CA THR A 10 16.43 7.77 -34.02
C THR A 10 15.01 7.47 -33.50
N VAL A 11 14.20 6.76 -34.29
CA VAL A 11 12.84 6.38 -33.87
C VAL A 11 12.89 5.42 -32.69
N ARG A 12 13.79 4.41 -32.73
CA ARG A 12 13.96 3.46 -31.63
C ARG A 12 14.37 4.18 -30.34
N SER A 13 15.33 5.09 -30.42
CA SER A 13 15.81 5.85 -29.26
C SER A 13 14.72 6.74 -28.66
N ALA A 14 13.90 7.39 -29.50
CA ALA A 14 12.77 8.19 -29.02
C ALA A 14 11.72 7.33 -28.31
N VAL A 15 11.37 6.17 -28.87
CA VAL A 15 10.42 5.24 -28.23
C VAL A 15 10.99 4.66 -26.94
N SER A 16 12.29 4.34 -26.90
CA SER A 16 12.96 3.91 -25.66
C SER A 16 12.97 5.00 -24.60
N ALA A 17 13.15 6.27 -24.98
CA ALA A 17 13.06 7.40 -24.05
C ALA A 17 11.65 7.50 -23.46
N LEU A 18 10.61 7.46 -24.29
CA LEU A 18 9.21 7.46 -23.83
C LEU A 18 8.88 6.26 -22.93
N ALA A 19 9.47 5.09 -23.22
CA ALA A 19 9.30 3.90 -22.38
C ALA A 19 10.00 4.07 -21.02
N ASN A 20 11.19 4.65 -21.00
CA ASN A 20 11.92 4.97 -19.76
C ASN A 20 11.22 6.06 -18.94
N GLU A 21 10.51 6.99 -19.59
CA GLU A 21 9.64 7.99 -18.96
C GLU A 21 8.30 7.41 -18.51
N GLY A 22 8.02 6.13 -18.80
CA GLY A 22 6.78 5.47 -18.40
C GLY A 22 5.54 5.94 -19.18
N LEU A 23 5.71 6.55 -20.35
CA LEU A 23 4.62 7.06 -21.20
C LEU A 23 4.09 6.00 -22.17
N VAL A 24 4.92 5.02 -22.53
CA VAL A 24 4.56 3.93 -23.43
C VAL A 24 5.05 2.59 -22.91
N THR A 25 4.39 1.49 -23.28
CA THR A 25 4.81 0.12 -22.94
C THR A 25 4.77 -0.79 -24.16
N PRO A 26 5.76 -1.68 -24.37
CA PRO A 26 5.70 -2.68 -25.41
C PRO A 26 4.72 -3.81 -25.03
N LEU A 27 3.79 -4.11 -25.92
CA LEU A 27 2.91 -5.27 -25.84
C LEU A 27 3.25 -6.26 -26.95
N SER A 28 3.49 -7.52 -26.56
CA SER A 28 3.78 -8.60 -27.51
C SER A 28 2.64 -8.76 -28.51
N GLY A 29 2.95 -8.81 -29.80
CA GLY A 29 1.98 -8.95 -30.89
C GLY A 29 1.17 -7.69 -31.24
N VAL A 30 1.25 -6.63 -30.43
CA VAL A 30 0.52 -5.36 -30.64
C VAL A 30 1.47 -4.21 -31.01
N GLY A 31 2.70 -4.24 -30.50
CA GLY A 31 3.67 -3.15 -30.64
C GLY A 31 3.71 -2.26 -29.40
N THR A 32 4.18 -1.03 -29.54
CA THR A 32 4.24 -0.07 -28.45
C THR A 32 2.92 0.68 -28.32
N VAL A 33 2.33 0.69 -27.13
CA VAL A 33 1.09 1.42 -26.83
C VAL A 33 1.31 2.51 -25.80
N VAL A 34 0.50 3.56 -25.84
CA VAL A 34 0.45 4.58 -24.77
C VAL A 34 -0.04 3.93 -23.49
N ARG A 35 0.62 4.22 -22.37
CA ARG A 35 0.19 3.72 -21.07
C ARG A 35 -1.07 4.46 -20.63
N ASP A 36 -2.07 3.71 -20.21
CA ASP A 36 -3.19 4.27 -19.47
C ASP A 36 -2.70 4.63 -18.06
N LEU A 37 -2.45 5.93 -17.88
CA LEU A 37 -1.98 6.56 -16.66
C LEU A 37 -3.16 7.12 -15.86
N GLY A 38 -4.34 6.47 -15.88
CA GLY A 38 -5.40 6.80 -14.93
C GLY A 38 -4.79 6.93 -13.53
N THR A 39 -4.74 8.17 -13.02
CA THR A 39 -4.15 8.45 -11.73
C THR A 39 -5.03 7.82 -10.67
N VAL A 40 -4.39 7.10 -9.75
CA VAL A 40 -5.08 6.55 -8.59
C VAL A 40 -4.82 7.54 -7.48
N ASP A 41 -5.71 8.53 -7.38
CA ASP A 41 -5.63 9.54 -6.34
C ASP A 41 -5.88 8.86 -4.98
N MET A 42 -4.82 8.76 -4.19
CA MET A 42 -4.83 8.12 -2.89
C MET A 42 -4.77 9.20 -1.82
N HIS A 43 -5.90 9.41 -1.16
CA HIS A 43 -5.97 10.33 -0.04
C HIS A 43 -5.65 9.60 1.25
N SER A 44 -4.68 10.11 2.00
CA SER A 44 -4.33 9.57 3.31
C SER A 44 -4.16 10.72 4.28
N GLN A 45 -5.07 10.84 5.24
CA GLN A 45 -4.90 11.75 6.36
C GLN A 45 -4.26 11.02 7.55
N PRO A 46 -3.47 11.72 8.39
CA PRO A 46 -2.82 11.11 9.57
C PRO A 46 -3.77 10.41 10.55
N GLY A 47 -5.09 10.66 10.49
CA GLY A 47 -6.11 10.01 11.31
C GLY A 47 -6.79 8.80 10.68
N ASP A 48 -6.54 8.52 9.39
CA ASP A 48 -7.21 7.44 8.68
C ASP A 48 -6.55 6.09 8.99
N ALA A 49 -7.33 5.03 9.23
CA ALA A 49 -6.80 3.69 9.50
C ALA A 49 -6.13 3.04 8.29
N HIS A 50 -6.46 3.51 7.09
CA HIS A 50 -5.85 3.12 5.83
C HIS A 50 -6.00 4.26 4.81
N PRO A 51 -5.18 4.31 3.76
CA PRO A 51 -5.39 5.23 2.65
C PRO A 51 -6.77 4.99 2.03
N ALA A 52 -7.51 6.06 1.79
CA ALA A 52 -8.78 6.05 1.09
C ALA A 52 -8.59 6.55 -0.35
N TRP A 53 -9.39 6.04 -1.27
CA TRP A 53 -9.36 6.53 -2.64
C TRP A 53 -10.08 7.87 -2.73
N GLY A 54 -9.47 8.85 -3.41
CA GLY A 54 -10.20 10.03 -3.85
C GLY A 54 -11.37 9.59 -4.73
N SER A 55 -12.54 10.22 -4.55
CA SER A 55 -13.76 9.84 -5.26
C SER A 55 -13.61 10.11 -6.76
N THR A 56 -13.05 9.15 -7.51
CA THR A 56 -13.18 9.12 -8.96
C THR A 56 -14.54 8.51 -9.29
N THR A 57 -15.26 9.13 -10.22
CA THR A 57 -16.63 8.76 -10.61
C THR A 57 -16.69 7.28 -11.02
N GLY A 58 -17.58 6.49 -10.40
CA GLY A 58 -17.77 5.06 -10.71
C GLY A 58 -16.91 4.10 -9.87
N ASP A 59 -16.89 4.27 -8.55
CA ASP A 59 -15.98 3.58 -7.65
C ASP A 59 -16.10 2.04 -7.67
N ASP A 60 -15.16 1.41 -8.36
CA ASP A 60 -14.95 -0.04 -8.47
C ASP A 60 -13.79 -0.51 -7.56
N SER A 61 -13.55 0.22 -6.47
CA SER A 61 -12.52 -0.11 -5.51
C SER A 61 -12.87 -1.35 -4.67
N LYS A 62 -11.87 -2.17 -4.38
CA LYS A 62 -11.99 -3.36 -3.53
C LYS A 62 -10.76 -3.49 -2.66
N ILE A 63 -10.95 -3.85 -1.39
CA ILE A 63 -9.87 -4.29 -0.51
C ILE A 63 -10.03 -5.79 -0.29
N GLU A 64 -8.93 -6.53 -0.41
CA GLU A 64 -8.89 -7.97 -0.19
C GLU A 64 -7.79 -8.30 0.81
N THR A 65 -8.14 -8.94 1.91
CA THR A 65 -7.16 -9.56 2.82
C THR A 65 -6.75 -10.90 2.22
N VAL A 66 -5.49 -11.03 1.84
CA VAL A 66 -4.97 -12.28 1.24
C VAL A 66 -4.29 -13.17 2.28
N GLU A 67 -3.79 -12.57 3.35
CA GLU A 67 -3.20 -13.26 4.49
C GLU A 67 -3.59 -12.53 5.76
N ALA A 68 -3.97 -13.29 6.79
CA ALA A 68 -4.04 -12.82 8.16
C ALA A 68 -3.79 -14.01 9.07
N SER A 69 -2.87 -13.85 10.02
CA SER A 69 -2.56 -14.89 11.01
C SER A 69 -1.76 -14.31 12.18
N TYR A 70 -1.62 -15.12 13.24
CA TYR A 70 -0.61 -14.84 14.25
C TYR A 70 0.77 -15.35 13.80
N ASP A 71 1.78 -14.53 14.05
CA ASP A 71 3.19 -14.85 13.79
C ASP A 71 4.05 -14.33 14.96
N VAL A 72 5.37 -14.34 14.78
CA VAL A 72 6.36 -13.84 15.72
C VAL A 72 7.15 -12.67 15.13
N ALA A 73 7.41 -11.65 15.94
CA ALA A 73 8.09 -10.45 15.50
C ALA A 73 9.53 -10.75 15.07
N ASN A 74 9.86 -10.47 13.81
CA ASN A 74 11.24 -10.40 13.35
C ASN A 74 11.94 -9.13 13.91
N HIS A 75 13.23 -8.94 13.61
CA HIS A 75 13.98 -7.79 14.13
C HIS A 75 13.35 -6.44 13.74
N GLU A 76 12.91 -6.30 12.49
CA GLU A 76 12.36 -5.06 11.97
C GLU A 76 10.97 -4.76 12.55
N VAL A 77 10.08 -5.75 12.58
CA VAL A 77 8.75 -5.63 13.17
C VAL A 77 8.85 -5.29 14.66
N ALA A 78 9.72 -6.00 15.38
CA ALA A 78 9.96 -5.75 16.81
C ALA A 78 10.44 -4.31 17.07
N GLN A 79 11.39 -3.83 16.26
CA GLN A 79 11.90 -2.46 16.37
C GLN A 79 10.81 -1.41 16.09
N ARG A 80 9.98 -1.63 15.06
CA ARG A 80 8.90 -0.69 14.68
C ARG A 80 7.77 -0.64 15.70
N LEU A 81 7.49 -1.76 16.36
CA LEU A 81 6.43 -1.91 17.36
C LEU A 81 6.91 -1.70 18.80
N GLY A 82 8.20 -1.46 19.04
CA GLY A 82 8.73 -1.29 20.40
C GLY A 82 8.63 -2.56 21.28
N ILE A 83 8.51 -3.74 20.67
CA ILE A 83 8.36 -5.03 21.37
C ILE A 83 9.62 -5.90 21.26
N GLY A 84 9.64 -7.05 21.94
CA GLY A 84 10.70 -8.03 21.86
C GLY A 84 10.69 -8.81 20.54
N ARG A 85 11.88 -9.18 20.04
CA ARG A 85 11.99 -10.15 18.95
C ARG A 85 11.44 -11.50 19.41
N GLY A 86 10.58 -12.10 18.60
CA GLY A 86 9.91 -13.35 18.93
C GLY A 86 8.58 -13.16 19.66
N ASP A 87 8.24 -11.93 20.07
CA ASP A 87 6.93 -11.64 20.65
C ASP A 87 5.83 -11.89 19.62
N ARG A 88 4.68 -12.34 20.11
CA ARG A 88 3.54 -12.66 19.26
C ARG A 88 3.01 -11.39 18.60
N VAL A 89 2.73 -11.48 17.30
CA VAL A 89 2.15 -10.40 16.50
C VAL A 89 1.02 -10.96 15.63
N VAL A 90 0.12 -10.08 15.19
CA VAL A 90 -0.78 -10.37 14.08
C VAL A 90 -0.14 -9.81 12.81
N HIS A 91 -0.04 -10.61 11.77
CA HIS A 91 0.41 -10.22 10.44
C HIS A 91 -0.77 -10.24 9.48
N ARG A 92 -0.93 -9.19 8.67
CA ARG A 92 -1.98 -9.09 7.66
C ARG A 92 -1.41 -8.53 6.37
N VAL A 93 -1.70 -9.20 5.26
CA VAL A 93 -1.38 -8.72 3.91
C VAL A 93 -2.68 -8.45 3.18
N ARG A 94 -2.83 -7.21 2.68
CA ARG A 94 -4.02 -6.77 1.95
C ARG A 94 -3.64 -6.20 0.60
N ARG A 95 -4.51 -6.42 -0.38
CA ARG A 95 -4.41 -5.88 -1.73
C ARG A 95 -5.56 -4.93 -1.96
N TYR A 96 -5.23 -3.74 -2.42
CA TYR A 96 -6.23 -2.77 -2.80
C TYR A 96 -6.30 -2.69 -4.32
N TYR A 97 -7.52 -2.75 -4.83
CA TYR A 97 -7.83 -2.77 -6.24
C TYR A 97 -8.53 -1.49 -6.66
N LYS A 98 -8.22 -1.04 -7.87
CA LYS A 98 -9.08 -0.16 -8.67
C LYS A 98 -9.42 -0.89 -9.97
N GLY A 99 -10.70 -1.21 -10.13
CA GLY A 99 -11.16 -2.16 -11.13
C GLY A 99 -10.45 -3.50 -11.01
N ARG A 100 -9.70 -3.88 -12.05
CA ARG A 100 -8.95 -5.15 -12.08
C ARG A 100 -7.48 -5.03 -11.63
N HIS A 101 -7.01 -3.83 -11.33
CA HIS A 101 -5.59 -3.57 -11.07
C HIS A 101 -5.33 -3.46 -9.57
N ILE A 102 -4.32 -4.16 -9.08
CA ILE A 102 -3.79 -3.94 -7.72
C ILE A 102 -2.98 -2.65 -7.76
N VAL A 103 -3.42 -1.67 -6.99
CA VAL A 103 -2.86 -0.31 -6.96
C VAL A 103 -2.06 -0.05 -5.69
N LEU A 104 -2.32 -0.84 -4.64
CA LEU A 104 -1.58 -0.77 -3.39
C LEU A 104 -1.51 -2.15 -2.72
N LEU A 105 -0.32 -2.48 -2.20
CA LEU A 105 -0.10 -3.56 -1.25
C LEU A 105 0.02 -2.97 0.14
N HIS A 106 -0.65 -3.60 1.12
CA HIS A 106 -0.63 -3.20 2.52
C HIS A 106 -0.18 -4.38 3.37
N ASP A 107 1.03 -4.28 3.90
CA ASP A 107 1.58 -5.22 4.88
C ASP A 107 1.45 -4.59 6.27
N GLN A 108 0.69 -5.21 7.16
CA GLN A 108 0.30 -4.67 8.46
C GLN A 108 0.61 -5.62 9.60
N TRP A 109 1.17 -5.06 10.68
CA TRP A 109 1.53 -5.79 11.88
C TRP A 109 0.93 -5.13 13.11
N LEU A 110 0.39 -5.94 14.02
CA LEU A 110 -0.10 -5.51 15.33
C LEU A 110 0.57 -6.33 16.43
N PRO A 111 0.87 -5.75 17.61
CA PRO A 111 1.22 -6.54 18.78
C PRO A 111 0.11 -7.58 19.07
N GLY A 112 0.50 -8.79 19.45
CA GLY A 112 -0.44 -9.90 19.65
C GLY A 112 -1.50 -9.60 20.72
N GLU A 113 -1.15 -8.84 21.76
CA GLU A 113 -2.09 -8.38 22.78
C GLU A 113 -3.14 -7.41 22.23
N VAL A 114 -2.74 -6.50 21.34
CA VAL A 114 -3.67 -5.57 20.67
C VAL A 114 -4.66 -6.35 19.81
N GLY A 115 -4.18 -7.29 19.01
CA GLY A 115 -5.03 -8.16 18.20
C GLY A 115 -5.99 -9.02 19.02
N ALA A 116 -5.48 -9.65 20.09
CA ALA A 116 -6.30 -10.47 20.99
C ALA A 116 -7.39 -9.65 21.70
N ARG A 117 -7.07 -8.42 22.11
CA ARG A 117 -8.03 -7.53 22.77
C ARG A 117 -9.10 -7.01 21.81
N ILE A 118 -8.72 -6.67 20.57
CA ILE A 118 -9.70 -6.35 19.53
C ILE A 118 -10.68 -7.50 19.35
N HIS A 119 -10.18 -8.73 19.27
CA HIS A 119 -11.04 -9.91 19.15
C HIS A 119 -11.99 -10.08 20.35
N SER A 120 -11.46 -10.02 21.57
CA SER A 120 -12.28 -10.24 22.77
C SER A 120 -13.35 -9.17 22.98
N GLU A 121 -13.05 -7.91 22.68
CA GLU A 121 -13.96 -6.79 22.95
C GLU A 121 -14.95 -6.52 21.81
N THR A 122 -14.60 -6.87 20.57
CA THR A 122 -15.40 -6.47 19.38
C THR A 122 -15.97 -7.65 18.59
N GLY A 123 -15.47 -8.87 18.84
CA GLY A 123 -15.77 -10.08 18.08
C GLY A 123 -15.06 -10.18 16.71
N TYR A 124 -14.38 -9.13 16.26
CA TYR A 124 -13.59 -9.14 15.03
C TYR A 124 -12.19 -9.70 15.31
N ASP A 125 -11.79 -10.80 14.66
CA ASP A 125 -10.42 -11.33 14.75
C ASP A 125 -9.53 -10.74 13.64
N PRO A 126 -8.56 -9.86 13.95
CA PRO A 126 -7.64 -9.33 12.95
C PRO A 126 -6.70 -10.39 12.36
N ALA A 127 -6.57 -11.55 13.01
CA ALA A 127 -5.77 -12.68 12.55
C ALA A 127 -6.59 -13.70 11.72
N ASP A 128 -7.88 -13.45 11.47
CA ASP A 128 -8.70 -14.25 10.57
C ASP A 128 -8.86 -13.54 9.22
N LYS A 129 -8.38 -14.17 8.15
CA LYS A 129 -8.40 -13.60 6.80
C LYS A 129 -9.82 -13.46 6.25
N ASP A 130 -10.75 -14.28 6.73
CA ASP A 130 -12.14 -14.34 6.28
C ASP A 130 -13.06 -13.50 7.19
N ALA A 131 -12.52 -12.86 8.22
CA ALA A 131 -13.28 -11.99 9.11
C ALA A 131 -13.87 -10.80 8.35
N HIS A 132 -15.17 -10.57 8.56
CA HIS A 132 -15.86 -9.43 7.97
C HIS A 132 -15.62 -8.16 8.80
N GLU A 133 -14.93 -7.18 8.22
CA GLU A 133 -14.73 -5.86 8.81
C GLU A 133 -16.03 -5.03 8.73
N ARG A 134 -16.74 -4.87 9.85
CA ARG A 134 -17.88 -3.93 9.93
C ARG A 134 -17.48 -2.45 9.99
N THR A 135 -16.21 -2.18 10.30
CA THR A 135 -15.62 -0.85 10.44
C THR A 135 -14.10 -0.94 10.26
N ASP A 136 -13.40 0.19 10.33
CA ASP A 136 -11.96 0.24 10.17
C ASP A 136 -11.19 -0.20 11.43
N LEU A 137 -9.89 -0.49 11.27
CA LEU A 137 -9.05 -0.97 12.36
C LEU A 137 -8.96 0.01 13.55
N TYR A 138 -8.93 1.32 13.31
CA TYR A 138 -8.82 2.29 14.41
C TYR A 138 -10.14 2.39 15.18
N SER A 139 -11.27 2.19 14.51
CA SER A 139 -12.57 2.05 15.16
C SER A 139 -12.62 0.80 16.04
N PHE A 140 -12.14 -0.35 15.56
CA PHE A 140 -12.00 -1.54 16.41
C PHE A 140 -11.03 -1.34 17.59
N MET A 141 -9.91 -0.65 17.38
CA MET A 141 -8.98 -0.29 18.46
C MET A 141 -9.66 0.58 19.53
N ARG A 142 -10.46 1.57 19.11
CA ARG A 142 -11.25 2.43 20.03
C ARG A 142 -12.25 1.64 20.85
N GLU A 143 -12.99 0.73 20.22
CA GLU A 143 -13.92 -0.15 20.93
C GLU A 143 -13.20 -1.09 21.91
N ALA A 144 -12.00 -1.56 21.56
CA ALA A 144 -11.14 -2.34 22.45
C ALA A 144 -10.47 -1.52 23.57
N GLY A 145 -10.77 -0.22 23.68
CA GLY A 145 -10.26 0.67 24.72
C GLY A 145 -8.89 1.26 24.44
N TYR A 146 -8.33 1.11 23.24
CA TYR A 146 -7.15 1.85 22.79
C TYR A 146 -7.53 3.20 22.20
N GLN A 147 -6.60 4.14 22.16
CA GLN A 147 -6.84 5.44 21.54
C GLN A 147 -5.74 5.76 20.53
N PRO A 148 -5.86 5.35 19.26
CA PRO A 148 -4.91 5.74 18.21
C PRO A 148 -4.82 7.27 18.15
N ALA A 149 -3.72 7.82 18.67
CA ALA A 149 -3.60 9.25 18.97
C ALA A 149 -2.55 9.93 18.08
N GLN A 150 -1.55 9.19 17.63
CA GLN A 150 -0.49 9.72 16.80
C GLN A 150 -0.03 8.71 15.77
N THR A 151 0.03 9.15 14.53
CA THR A 151 0.56 8.41 13.39
C THR A 151 1.86 9.07 12.94
N THR A 152 2.90 8.28 12.70
CA THR A 152 4.14 8.74 12.10
C THR A 152 4.32 8.02 10.77
N GLU A 153 4.50 8.77 9.69
CA GLU A 153 4.72 8.22 8.37
C GLU A 153 6.10 8.62 7.83
N ARG A 154 6.78 7.66 7.20
CA ARG A 154 7.99 7.88 6.41
C ARG A 154 7.70 7.47 4.99
N VAL A 155 7.76 8.45 4.09
CA VAL A 155 7.56 8.26 2.65
C VAL A 155 8.90 8.19 1.96
N SER A 156 9.10 7.20 1.10
CA SER A 156 10.32 6.97 0.33
C SER A 156 10.02 6.33 -1.02
N THR A 157 11.04 6.18 -1.86
CA THR A 157 10.91 5.50 -3.16
C THR A 157 12.08 4.54 -3.41
N ARG A 158 11.81 3.44 -4.12
CA ARG A 158 12.80 2.52 -4.66
C ARG A 158 12.26 1.83 -5.91
N MET A 159 13.10 1.07 -6.61
CA MET A 159 12.62 0.14 -7.62
C MET A 159 11.84 -1.01 -6.95
N PRO A 160 10.76 -1.51 -7.57
CA PRO A 160 9.99 -2.61 -7.02
C PRO A 160 10.80 -3.90 -6.98
N ASP A 161 10.45 -4.74 -6.01
CA ASP A 161 11.00 -6.07 -5.82
C ASP A 161 10.29 -7.04 -6.79
N PRO A 162 10.85 -8.24 -7.10
CA PRO A 162 10.25 -9.15 -8.08
C PRO A 162 8.78 -9.48 -7.79
N ASP A 163 8.44 -9.77 -6.53
CA ASP A 163 7.07 -10.12 -6.15
C ASP A 163 6.10 -8.94 -6.33
N GLU A 164 6.54 -7.72 -6.02
CA GLU A 164 5.74 -6.51 -6.22
C GLU A 164 5.48 -6.26 -7.71
N ARG A 165 6.51 -6.44 -8.56
CA ARG A 165 6.38 -6.31 -10.02
C ARG A 165 5.36 -7.28 -10.57
N ASP A 166 5.43 -8.53 -10.14
CA ASP A 166 4.58 -9.59 -10.65
C ASP A 166 3.14 -9.42 -10.15
N VAL A 167 2.96 -9.22 -8.84
CA VAL A 167 1.63 -9.08 -8.21
C VAL A 167 0.90 -7.84 -8.71
N MET A 168 1.57 -6.69 -8.79
CA MET A 168 0.93 -5.44 -9.21
C MET A 168 1.02 -5.20 -10.73
N SER A 169 1.67 -6.10 -11.48
CA SER A 169 1.96 -5.94 -12.92
C SER A 169 2.66 -4.61 -13.24
N ILE A 170 3.68 -4.28 -12.45
CA ILE A 170 4.41 -3.01 -12.53
C ILE A 170 5.30 -3.02 -13.78
N PRO A 171 5.15 -2.06 -14.70
CA PRO A 171 6.00 -2.01 -15.88
C PRO A 171 7.46 -1.73 -15.56
N PRO A 172 8.39 -2.15 -16.43
CA PRO A 172 9.80 -1.83 -16.27
C PRO A 172 10.04 -0.31 -16.13
N GLY A 173 10.98 0.07 -15.28
CA GLY A 173 11.36 1.46 -15.07
C GLY A 173 10.43 2.26 -14.13
N VAL A 174 9.31 1.70 -13.69
CA VAL A 174 8.41 2.36 -12.74
C VAL A 174 8.88 2.08 -11.30
N PRO A 175 9.21 3.11 -10.51
CA PRO A 175 9.51 2.95 -9.09
C PRO A 175 8.23 2.75 -8.27
N VAL A 176 8.38 2.31 -7.03
CA VAL A 176 7.29 2.30 -6.05
C VAL A 176 7.43 3.46 -5.08
N LEU A 177 6.28 3.97 -4.63
CA LEU A 177 6.15 4.85 -3.48
C LEU A 177 5.90 3.96 -2.26
N ILE A 178 6.70 4.15 -1.21
CA ILE A 178 6.63 3.35 0.01
C ILE A 178 6.31 4.28 1.17
N THR A 179 5.23 3.95 1.87
CA THR A 179 4.83 4.64 3.09
C THR A 179 4.92 3.67 4.25
N LEU A 180 5.89 3.90 5.13
CA LEU A 180 6.00 3.18 6.40
C LEU A 180 5.26 3.99 7.45
N ARG A 181 4.24 3.40 8.05
CA ARG A 181 3.42 3.97 9.10
C ARG A 181 3.65 3.24 10.42
N THR A 182 3.67 4.00 11.51
CA THR A 182 3.51 3.48 12.88
C THR A 182 2.49 4.34 13.60
N THR A 183 1.54 3.68 14.25
CA THR A 183 0.48 4.35 15.01
C THR A 183 0.59 3.98 16.47
N ARG A 184 0.56 4.98 17.34
CA ARG A 184 0.66 4.80 18.79
C ARG A 184 -0.58 5.34 19.51
N ASP A 185 -0.83 4.76 20.67
CA ASP A 185 -1.91 5.19 21.54
C ASP A 185 -1.56 6.48 22.31
N ALA A 186 -2.54 7.03 23.04
CA ALA A 186 -2.33 8.18 23.92
C ALA A 186 -1.29 7.92 25.03
N SER A 187 -1.06 6.66 25.40
CA SER A 187 -0.08 6.21 26.38
C SER A 187 1.31 5.97 25.80
N GLN A 188 1.54 6.30 24.52
CA GLN A 188 2.78 6.07 23.78
C GLN A 188 3.14 4.60 23.54
N ILE A 189 2.13 3.72 23.49
CA ILE A 189 2.27 2.32 23.10
C ILE A 189 1.97 2.17 21.61
N GLU A 190 2.85 1.54 20.85
CA GLU A 190 2.66 1.22 19.44
C GLU A 190 1.50 0.22 19.27
N LEU A 191 0.49 0.60 18.49
CA LEU A 191 -0.71 -0.20 18.22
C LEU A 191 -0.61 -0.98 16.91
N GLU A 192 0.04 -0.41 15.91
CA GLU A 192 0.32 -1.06 14.64
C GLU A 192 1.51 -0.43 13.92
N THR A 193 2.08 -1.21 13.01
CA THR A 193 2.94 -0.69 11.94
C THR A 193 2.50 -1.25 10.60
N SER A 194 2.51 -0.40 9.59
CA SER A 194 2.09 -0.73 8.23
C SER A 194 3.15 -0.31 7.22
N THR A 195 3.34 -1.12 6.18
CA THR A 195 4.06 -0.76 4.96
C THR A 195 3.07 -0.74 3.81
N PHE A 196 2.90 0.43 3.20
CA PHE A 196 2.12 0.60 1.98
C PHE A 196 3.08 0.69 0.80
N VAL A 197 2.82 -0.10 -0.25
CA VAL A 197 3.58 -0.08 -1.51
C VAL A 197 2.62 0.23 -2.64
N ALA A 198 2.83 1.36 -3.31
CA ALA A 198 2.02 1.80 -4.44
C ALA A 198 2.90 2.09 -5.67
N THR A 199 2.36 1.98 -6.88
CA THR A 199 3.10 2.30 -8.11
C THR A 199 3.30 3.80 -8.24
N GLY A 200 4.56 4.26 -8.35
CA GLY A 200 4.91 5.68 -8.29
C GLY A 200 4.44 6.52 -9.48
N ASP A 201 4.00 5.90 -10.56
CA ASP A 201 3.43 6.58 -11.74
C ASP A 201 1.91 6.75 -11.67
N ARG A 202 1.26 6.23 -10.63
CA ARG A 202 -0.20 6.33 -10.40
C ARG A 202 -0.57 6.83 -9.03
N ALA A 203 0.31 6.66 -8.04
CA ALA A 203 0.06 7.04 -6.67
C ALA A 203 0.53 8.46 -6.39
N GLU A 204 -0.36 9.26 -5.81
CA GLU A 204 -0.03 10.52 -5.15
C GLU A 204 -0.36 10.37 -3.66
N GLN A 205 0.42 10.99 -2.78
CA GLN A 205 0.11 11.04 -1.35
C GLN A 205 0.06 12.49 -0.89
N THR A 206 -1.13 12.93 -0.49
CA THR A 206 -1.43 14.33 -0.15
C THR A 206 -1.67 14.49 1.34
N TYR A 207 -0.99 15.46 1.95
CA TYR A 207 -1.10 15.80 3.37
C TYR A 207 -1.58 17.24 3.55
N THR A 208 -2.49 17.45 4.49
CA THR A 208 -2.84 18.80 4.99
C THR A 208 -2.29 18.94 6.40
N VAL A 209 -1.45 19.94 6.62
CA VAL A 209 -0.83 20.23 7.92
C VAL A 209 -1.32 21.59 8.41
N ALA A 210 -1.87 21.64 9.61
CA ALA A 210 -2.24 22.90 10.25
C ALA A 210 -0.97 23.69 10.64
N MET A 211 -0.96 25.00 10.37
CA MET A 211 0.12 25.93 10.73
C MET A 211 -0.27 26.82 11.90
#